data_AF-A0AA39WZL6-F1
#
_entry.id   AF-A0AA39WZL6-F1
#
_cell.length_a   1.000
_cell.length_b   1.000
_cell.length_c   1.000
_cell.angle_alpha   90.00
_cell.angle_beta   90.00
_cell.angle_gamma   90.00
#
_symmetry.space_group_name_H-M   'P 1'
#
loop_
_entity.id
_entity.type
_entity.pdbx_description
1 polymer ?
#
loop_
_entity_poly.entity_id
_entity_poly.type
_entity_poly.pdbx_seq_one_letter_code
_entity_poly.pdbx_strand_id
1 'polypeptide(L)'
;MEPTPRQLHNPVDDPQITLRLKHGIHTIFLFAVLDWKFSRVTSELLAILRDRYPDGLVTSALPKKTTPVPRAPVHDSNDHDIRVAYAAPRNPNDLSQGWKRINVRERDTLADKQLTDLSAVAFALISPEEEDDIVEFQVELPISEDAEYE
;
A
#
# COMPACT_ATOMS: atom_id res chain seq x y z
N MET A 1 38.16 39.38 2.92
CA MET A 1 37.55 38.07 2.60
C MET A 1 36.50 37.81 3.65
N GLU A 2 35.23 38.09 3.34
CA GLU A 2 34.12 37.74 4.24
C GLU A 2 33.90 36.23 4.19
N PRO A 3 33.67 35.56 5.34
CA PRO A 3 33.29 34.16 5.33
C PRO A 3 31.87 34.04 4.79
N THR A 4 31.73 33.34 3.67
CA THR A 4 30.43 32.92 3.14
C THR A 4 29.67 32.16 4.24
N PRO A 5 28.43 32.56 4.59
CA PRO A 5 27.66 31.79 5.54
C PRO A 5 27.47 30.38 4.96
N ARG A 6 27.90 29.36 5.71
CA ARG A 6 27.52 27.98 5.41
C ARG A 6 26.00 27.95 5.36
N GLN A 7 25.41 27.75 4.19
CA GLN A 7 24.03 27.31 4.11
C GLN A 7 23.97 26.00 4.86
N LEU A 8 23.50 26.06 6.11
CA LEU A 8 22.97 24.90 6.79
C LEU A 8 21.78 24.47 5.95
N HIS A 9 21.99 23.49 5.07
CA HIS A 9 20.89 22.73 4.50
C HIS A 9 20.20 22.10 5.71
N ASN A 10 19.11 22.71 6.16
CA ASN A 10 18.34 22.21 7.28
C ASN A 10 17.71 20.90 6.78
N PRO A 11 18.08 19.70 7.28
CA PRO A 11 17.51 18.44 6.81
C PRO A 11 16.06 18.22 7.29
N VAL A 12 15.39 19.31 7.71
CA VAL A 12 13.99 19.35 8.09
C VAL A 12 13.23 19.68 6.82
N ASP A 13 12.83 18.64 6.07
CA ASP A 13 11.57 18.56 5.31
C ASP A 13 11.63 17.41 4.30
N ASP A 14 12.09 16.23 4.70
CA ASP A 14 11.62 14.98 4.10
C ASP A 14 10.35 14.60 4.90
N PRO A 15 9.14 15.01 4.47
CA PRO A 15 7.93 14.76 5.24
C PRO A 15 7.68 13.25 5.31
N GLN A 16 8.02 12.69 6.46
CA GLN A 16 7.73 11.31 6.81
C GLN A 16 6.23 11.15 7.04
N ILE A 17 5.65 10.12 6.44
CA ILE A 17 4.25 9.77 6.60
C ILE A 17 4.10 8.29 6.91
N THR A 18 3.00 7.93 7.55
CA THR A 18 2.60 6.55 7.78
C THR A 18 1.42 6.21 6.89
N LEU A 19 1.59 5.24 5.98
CA LEU A 19 0.50 4.72 5.16
C LEU A 19 -0.21 3.56 5.88
N ARG A 20 -1.54 3.53 5.81
CA ARG A 20 -2.37 2.40 6.23
C ARG A 20 -2.74 1.56 5.01
N LEU A 21 -1.90 0.58 4.69
CA LEU A 21 -2.07 -0.32 3.55
C LEU A 21 -3.10 -1.39 3.90
N LYS A 22 -4.19 -1.50 3.15
CA LYS A 22 -5.32 -2.38 3.44
C LYS A 22 -5.52 -3.46 2.40
N HIS A 23 -5.74 -4.69 2.86
CA HIS A 23 -6.11 -5.84 2.02
C HIS A 23 -6.81 -6.90 2.86
N GLY A 24 -8.05 -7.24 2.50
CA GLY A 24 -8.93 -8.06 3.32
C GLY A 24 -9.10 -7.46 4.72
N ILE A 25 -8.99 -8.30 5.74
CA ILE A 25 -8.98 -7.91 7.16
C ILE A 25 -7.69 -7.22 7.62
N HIS A 26 -6.63 -7.21 6.80
CA HIS A 26 -5.32 -6.73 7.22
C HIS A 26 -5.15 -5.23 7.01
N THR A 27 -4.51 -4.59 7.99
CA THR A 27 -3.94 -3.25 7.87
C THR A 27 -2.46 -3.31 8.19
N ILE A 28 -1.63 -2.98 7.20
CA ILE A 28 -0.17 -2.90 7.31
C ILE A 28 0.20 -1.43 7.40
N PHE A 29 0.91 -1.06 8.46
CA PHE A 29 1.46 0.29 8.61
C PHE A 29 2.84 0.35 7.97
N LEU A 30 3.01 1.23 6.99
CA LEU A 30 4.29 1.47 6.32
C LEU A 30 4.72 2.91 6.58
N PHE A 31 5.89 3.07 7.20
CA PHE A 31 6.56 4.36 7.32
C PHE A 31 7.27 4.68 6.00
N ALA A 32 6.94 5.82 5.42
CA ALA A 32 7.44 6.27 4.11
C ALA A 32 7.81 7.76 4.15
N VAL A 33 8.45 8.24 3.10
CA VAL A 33 8.69 9.67 2.86
C VAL A 33 7.86 10.08 1.64
N LEU A 34 7.30 11.29 1.60
CA LEU A 34 6.42 11.71 0.49
C LEU A 34 7.09 11.66 -0.89
N ASP A 35 8.42 11.76 -0.96
CA ASP A 35 9.21 11.67 -2.19
C ASP A 35 9.38 10.22 -2.70
N TRP A 36 8.98 9.22 -1.90
CA TRP A 36 9.06 7.83 -2.31
C TRP A 36 8.17 7.58 -3.51
N LYS A 37 8.77 6.95 -4.52
CA LYS A 37 8.05 6.38 -5.66
C LYS A 37 7.25 5.16 -5.20
N PHE A 38 6.15 4.89 -5.90
CA PHE A 38 5.37 3.68 -5.67
C PHE A 38 6.17 2.39 -5.85
N SER A 39 7.17 2.35 -6.74
CA SER A 39 8.05 1.17 -6.88
C SER A 39 8.79 0.82 -5.58
N ARG A 40 9.19 1.83 -4.81
CA ARG A 40 9.78 1.64 -3.48
C ARG A 40 8.73 1.15 -2.48
N VAL A 41 7.55 1.78 -2.46
CA VAL A 41 6.42 1.37 -1.62
C VAL A 41 6.03 -0.09 -1.87
N THR A 42 5.98 -0.50 -3.14
CA THR A 42 5.75 -1.89 -3.55
C THR A 42 6.83 -2.82 -3.01
N SER A 43 8.10 -2.44 -3.15
CA SER A 43 9.23 -3.26 -2.68
C SER A 43 9.18 -3.48 -1.17
N GLU A 44 8.95 -2.42 -0.39
CA GLU A 44 8.82 -2.48 1.07
C GLU A 44 7.60 -3.30 1.51
N LEU A 45 6.45 -3.10 0.86
CA LEU A 45 5.25 -3.88 1.12
C LEU A 45 5.48 -5.37 0.87
N LEU A 46 6.06 -5.74 -0.27
CA LEU A 46 6.34 -7.14 -0.60
C LEU A 46 7.35 -7.76 0.38
N ALA A 47 8.36 -7.01 0.81
CA ALA A 47 9.30 -7.46 1.85
C ALA A 47 8.56 -7.77 3.16
N ILE A 48 7.69 -6.86 3.62
CA ILE A 48 6.86 -7.05 4.82
C ILE A 48 5.96 -8.28 4.66
N LEU A 49 5.31 -8.43 3.50
CA LEU A 49 4.39 -9.54 3.25
C LEU A 49 5.12 -10.89 3.29
N ARG A 50 6.28 -10.98 2.66
CA ARG A 50 7.10 -12.21 2.61
C ARG A 50 7.63 -12.61 3.97
N ASP A 51 8.08 -11.64 4.76
CA ASP A 51 8.65 -11.88 6.08
C ASP A 51 7.58 -12.34 7.07
N ARG A 52 6.42 -11.66 7.09
CA ARG A 52 5.38 -11.91 8.11
C ARG A 52 4.31 -12.92 7.70
N TYR A 53 4.11 -13.12 6.40
CA TYR A 53 3.04 -13.97 5.86
C TYR A 53 3.58 -14.93 4.79
N PRO A 54 4.56 -15.79 5.12
CA PRO A 54 5.20 -16.69 4.16
C PRO A 54 4.25 -17.73 3.55
N ASP A 55 3.16 -18.06 4.25
CA ASP A 55 2.12 -19.01 3.81
C ASP A 55 0.94 -18.33 3.11
N GLY A 56 1.03 -17.01 2.86
CA GLY A 56 -0.03 -16.20 2.29
C GLY A 56 -0.76 -15.32 3.31
N LEU A 57 -1.48 -14.32 2.80
CA LEU A 57 -2.21 -13.33 3.59
C LEU A 57 -3.68 -13.77 3.72
N VAL A 58 -4.17 -13.99 4.94
CA VAL A 58 -5.57 -14.41 5.18
C VAL A 58 -6.50 -13.21 5.00
N THR A 59 -7.24 -13.17 3.90
CA THR A 59 -8.00 -11.97 3.51
C THR A 59 -9.41 -11.92 4.05
N SER A 60 -10.01 -13.07 4.29
CA SER A 60 -11.34 -13.20 4.86
C SER A 60 -11.34 -14.30 5.91
N ALA A 61 -12.02 -14.07 7.02
CA ALA A 61 -12.18 -15.09 8.05
C ALA A 61 -13.27 -16.11 7.67
N LEU A 62 -14.36 -15.67 7.00
CA LEU A 62 -15.54 -16.48 6.71
C LEU A 62 -16.21 -16.05 5.38
N PRO A 63 -16.12 -16.85 4.30
CA PRO A 63 -15.33 -18.08 4.18
C PRO A 63 -13.83 -17.78 4.20
N LYS A 64 -13.03 -18.67 4.80
CA LYS A 64 -11.57 -18.48 4.88
C LYS A 64 -10.98 -18.34 3.47
N LYS A 65 -10.50 -17.15 3.13
CA LYS A 65 -9.82 -16.85 1.87
C LYS A 65 -8.39 -16.42 2.16
N THR A 66 -7.45 -16.89 1.35
CA THR A 66 -6.03 -16.52 1.48
C THR A 66 -5.56 -15.99 0.12
N THR A 67 -4.93 -14.82 0.13
CA THR A 67 -4.21 -14.29 -1.03
C THR A 67 -2.77 -14.82 -0.98
N PRO A 68 -2.31 -15.55 -2.00
CA PRO A 68 -0.92 -16.00 -2.08
C PRO A 68 0.04 -14.81 -2.02
N VAL A 69 1.05 -14.90 -1.16
CA VAL A 69 2.15 -13.92 -1.13
C VAL A 69 3.27 -14.44 -2.02
N PRO A 70 3.75 -13.65 -3.01
CA PRO A 70 4.84 -14.02 -3.89
C PRO A 70 6.09 -14.33 -3.09
N ARG A 71 6.78 -15.43 -3.38
CA ARG A 71 8.11 -15.65 -2.80
C ARG A 71 9.10 -14.66 -3.41
N ALA A 72 10.25 -14.48 -2.76
CA ALA A 72 11.33 -13.72 -3.40
C ALA A 72 11.77 -14.50 -4.66
N PRO A 73 12.08 -13.82 -5.78
CA PRO A 73 12.49 -14.50 -6.98
C PRO A 73 13.70 -15.40 -6.68
N VAL A 74 13.53 -16.70 -6.85
CA VAL A 74 14.65 -17.64 -6.89
C VAL A 74 15.31 -17.40 -8.24
N HIS A 75 16.64 -17.38 -8.28
CA HIS A 75 17.49 -16.91 -9.40
C HIS A 75 17.21 -17.49 -10.81
N ASP A 76 16.23 -18.36 -10.98
CA ASP A 76 15.90 -19.10 -12.21
C ASP A 76 14.37 -19.24 -12.47
N SER A 77 13.52 -18.61 -11.66
CA SER A 77 12.07 -18.63 -11.86
C SER A 77 11.59 -17.35 -12.52
N ASN A 78 10.73 -17.46 -13.55
CA ASN A 78 9.93 -16.38 -14.14
C ASN A 78 8.97 -15.68 -13.15
N ASP A 79 9.24 -15.73 -11.84
CA ASP A 79 8.49 -15.14 -10.72
C ASP A 79 8.73 -13.61 -10.62
N HIS A 80 9.02 -12.98 -11.77
CA HIS A 80 9.53 -11.62 -11.85
C HIS A 80 8.47 -10.53 -11.87
N ASP A 81 7.19 -10.84 -12.11
CA ASP A 81 6.26 -9.78 -12.52
C ASP A 81 4.94 -9.74 -11.71
N ILE A 82 4.98 -10.02 -10.40
CA ILE A 82 3.83 -9.70 -9.56
C ILE A 82 3.80 -8.20 -9.30
N ARG A 83 2.72 -7.58 -9.79
CA ARG A 83 2.48 -6.15 -9.69
C ARG A 83 1.53 -5.86 -8.53
N VAL A 84 1.57 -4.63 -8.04
CA VAL A 84 0.66 -4.16 -6.99
C VAL A 84 -0.13 -2.99 -7.51
N ALA A 85 -1.45 -3.11 -7.55
CA ALA A 85 -2.31 -1.94 -7.73
C ALA A 85 -2.67 -1.33 -6.39
N TYR A 86 -2.94 -0.02 -6.45
CA TYR A 86 -3.30 0.79 -5.30
C TYR A 86 -4.62 1.50 -5.53
N ALA A 87 -5.37 1.71 -4.46
CA ALA A 87 -6.56 2.54 -4.47
C ALA A 87 -6.67 3.40 -3.22
N ALA A 88 -7.17 4.62 -3.40
CA ALA A 88 -7.56 5.50 -2.31
C ALA A 88 -9.05 5.28 -2.00
N PRO A 89 -9.51 5.51 -0.76
CA PRO A 89 -10.94 5.44 -0.46
C PRO A 89 -11.69 6.53 -1.24
N ARG A 90 -12.92 6.24 -1.68
CA ARG A 90 -13.78 7.27 -2.28
C ARG A 90 -14.13 8.37 -1.28
N ASN A 91 -14.30 7.99 -0.01
CA ASN A 91 -14.49 8.89 1.11
C ASN A 91 -13.46 8.56 2.21
N PRO A 92 -12.49 9.44 2.50
CA PRO A 92 -11.47 9.19 3.53
C PRO A 92 -12.03 8.95 4.94
N ASN A 93 -13.23 9.45 5.22
CA ASN A 93 -13.90 9.29 6.52
C ASN A 93 -14.80 8.05 6.60
N ASP A 94 -15.08 7.41 5.46
CA ASP A 94 -15.97 6.25 5.38
C ASP A 94 -15.47 5.29 4.31
N LEU A 95 -14.71 4.29 4.76
CA LEU A 95 -14.10 3.28 3.90
C LEU A 95 -15.12 2.32 3.27
N SER A 96 -16.37 2.30 3.76
CA SER A 96 -17.43 1.43 3.24
C SER A 96 -17.94 1.87 1.87
N GLN A 97 -17.72 3.14 1.52
CA GLN A 97 -18.10 3.71 0.22
C GLN A 97 -17.24 3.23 -0.94
N GLY A 98 -16.32 2.30 -0.67
CA GLY A 98 -15.47 1.65 -1.66
C GLY A 98 -14.25 2.46 -2.04
N TRP A 99 -13.57 1.95 -3.06
CA TRP A 99 -12.21 2.35 -3.40
C TRP A 99 -12.17 2.94 -4.81
N LYS A 100 -11.31 3.93 -5.01
CA LYS A 100 -10.98 4.53 -6.29
C LYS A 100 -9.52 4.24 -6.59
N ARG A 101 -9.29 3.59 -7.72
CA ARG A 101 -7.94 3.23 -8.16
C ARG A 101 -7.05 4.47 -8.30
N ILE A 102 -5.82 4.35 -7.80
CA ILE A 102 -4.76 5.32 -8.00
C ILE A 102 -4.05 4.94 -9.30
N ASN A 103 -4.09 5.83 -10.29
CA ASN A 103 -3.31 5.64 -11.52
C ASN A 103 -1.83 5.94 -11.20
N VAL A 104 -1.04 4.90 -11.00
CA VAL A 104 0.39 5.00 -10.65
C VAL A 104 1.23 4.85 -11.92
N ARG A 105 2.04 5.87 -12.21
CA ARG A 105 3.08 5.83 -13.25
C ARG A 105 4.43 5.53 -12.61
N GLU A 106 5.39 5.11 -13.42
CA GLU A 106 6.74 4.69 -12.99
C GLU A 106 7.47 5.72 -12.10
N ARG A 107 7.25 7.01 -12.34
CA ARG A 107 7.93 8.11 -11.63
C ARG A 107 7.06 8.78 -10.58
N ASP A 108 5.80 8.36 -10.44
CA ASP A 108 4.88 9.00 -9.50
C ASP A 108 5.32 8.73 -8.06
N THR A 109 5.30 9.79 -7.27
CA THR A 109 5.58 9.79 -5.84
C THR A 109 4.29 9.75 -5.02
N LEU A 110 4.42 9.50 -3.71
CA LEU A 110 3.29 9.59 -2.78
C LEU A 110 2.69 11.02 -2.76
N ALA A 111 3.55 12.05 -2.84
CA ALA A 111 3.14 13.44 -2.95
C ALA A 111 2.26 13.71 -4.19
N ASP A 112 2.64 13.17 -5.35
CA ASP A 112 1.90 13.36 -6.62
C ASP A 112 0.47 12.80 -6.56
N LYS A 113 0.22 11.84 -5.64
CA LYS A 113 -1.09 11.24 -5.42
C LYS A 113 -1.84 11.80 -4.21
N GLN A 114 -1.37 12.93 -3.67
CA GLN A 114 -1.99 13.64 -2.55
C GLN A 114 -2.16 12.73 -1.32
N LEU A 115 -1.28 11.74 -1.14
CA LEU A 115 -1.27 10.90 0.03
C LEU A 115 -0.59 11.66 1.17
N THR A 116 -1.29 11.75 2.30
CA THR A 116 -0.81 12.40 3.52
C THR A 116 -0.60 11.38 4.64
N ASP A 117 -0.11 11.83 5.78
CA ASP A 117 0.01 10.98 6.97
C ASP A 117 -1.32 10.29 7.32
N LEU A 118 -1.21 9.02 7.71
CA LEU A 118 -2.31 8.11 8.02
C LEU A 118 -3.32 7.88 6.88
N SER A 119 -2.98 8.21 5.64
CA SER A 119 -3.83 7.88 4.48
C SER A 119 -4.09 6.37 4.41
N ALA A 120 -5.36 6.01 4.25
CA ALA A 120 -5.74 4.64 3.93
C ALA A 120 -5.53 4.39 2.44
N VAL A 121 -4.86 3.29 2.11
CA VAL A 121 -4.62 2.88 0.72
C VAL A 121 -4.88 1.39 0.62
N ALA A 122 -5.86 0.99 -0.19
CA ALA A 122 -6.05 -0.43 -0.50
C ALA A 122 -4.99 -0.89 -1.50
N PHE A 123 -4.57 -2.15 -1.38
CA PHE A 123 -3.70 -2.78 -2.36
C PHE A 123 -4.25 -4.13 -2.81
N ALA A 124 -3.86 -4.54 -4.02
CA ALA A 124 -4.13 -5.85 -4.57
C ALA A 124 -2.88 -6.37 -5.28
N LEU A 125 -2.57 -7.66 -5.08
CA LEU A 125 -1.50 -8.36 -5.80
C LEU A 125 -2.07 -8.84 -7.13
N ILE A 126 -1.37 -8.53 -8.21
CA ILE A 126 -1.84 -8.74 -9.58
C ILE A 126 -0.82 -9.61 -10.31
N SER A 127 -1.31 -10.64 -10.98
CA SER A 127 -0.48 -11.48 -11.83
C SER A 127 -0.04 -10.69 -13.07
N PRO A 128 1.11 -10.99 -13.69
CA PRO A 128 1.56 -10.27 -14.88
C PRO A 128 0.55 -10.25 -16.03
N GLU A 129 -0.24 -11.33 -16.13
CA GLU A 129 -1.25 -11.54 -17.17
C GLU A 129 -2.57 -10.79 -16.91
N GLU A 130 -2.80 -10.29 -15.70
CA GLU A 130 -4.03 -9.61 -15.34
C GLU A 130 -3.98 -8.13 -15.72
N GLU A 131 -5.06 -7.65 -16.35
CA GLU A 131 -5.25 -6.24 -16.61
C GLU A 131 -5.58 -5.50 -15.32
N ASP A 132 -4.69 -4.59 -14.99
CA ASP A 132 -4.79 -3.49 -14.07
C ASP A 132 -6.22 -2.91 -13.86
N ASP A 133 -6.99 -2.74 -14.94
CA ASP A 133 -8.29 -2.04 -14.92
C ASP A 133 -9.46 -2.88 -14.37
N ILE A 134 -9.26 -4.20 -14.21
CA ILE A 134 -10.28 -5.16 -13.75
C ILE A 134 -10.10 -5.47 -12.25
N VAL A 135 -9.11 -4.87 -11.61
CA VAL A 135 -8.68 -5.23 -10.25
C VAL A 135 -9.68 -4.76 -9.20
N GLU A 136 -10.22 -5.72 -8.45
CA GLU A 136 -11.07 -5.46 -7.29
C GLU A 136 -10.25 -5.30 -6.01
N PHE A 137 -10.46 -4.20 -5.30
CA PHE A 137 -9.81 -3.93 -4.03
C PHE A 137 -10.62 -4.52 -2.88
N GLN A 138 -10.23 -5.71 -2.44
CA GLN A 138 -10.87 -6.39 -1.31
C GLN A 138 -10.36 -5.77 0.00
N VAL A 139 -11.25 -5.08 0.73
CA VAL A 139 -10.99 -4.59 2.09
C VAL A 139 -12.20 -4.92 2.95
N GLU A 140 -11.97 -5.65 4.03
CA GLU A 140 -12.99 -5.95 5.01
C GLU A 140 -12.90 -4.94 6.15
N LEU A 141 -14.03 -4.34 6.49
CA LEU A 141 -14.13 -3.44 7.63
C LEU A 141 -14.59 -4.24 8.84
N PRO A 142 -13.97 -4.01 10.02
CA PRO A 142 -14.49 -4.61 11.24
C PRO A 142 -15.93 -4.14 11.43
N ILE A 143 -16.83 -5.10 11.63
CA ILE A 143 -18.21 -4.82 12.03
C ILE A 143 -18.14 -4.57 13.53
N SER A 144 -18.48 -3.36 13.97
CA SER A 144 -18.66 -3.10 15.40
C SER A 144 -19.93 -3.82 15.87
N GLU A 145 -19.83 -4.63 16.93
CA GLU A 145 -20.98 -5.34 17.53
C GLU A 145 -22.07 -4.39 18.06
N ASP A 146 -21.80 -3.08 18.16
CA ASP A 146 -22.74 -2.04 18.61
C ASP A 146 -23.83 -1.67 17.59
N ALA A 147 -23.90 -2.33 16.44
CA ALA A 147 -24.94 -2.09 15.41
C ALA A 147 -26.20 -2.98 15.55
N GLU A 148 -26.30 -3.81 16.59
CA GLU A 148 -27.45 -4.71 16.84
C GLU A 148 -28.45 -4.21 17.91
N TYR A 149 -28.47 -2.91 18.23
CA TYR A 149 -29.50 -2.33 19.10
C TYR A 149 -30.10 -1.05 18.49
N GLU A 150 -31.00 -1.22 17.52
CA GLU A 150 -32.13 -0.32 17.28
C GLU A 150 -33.41 -1.10 17.03
#